data_AF-A0AAT9HH88-F1
#
_entry.id   AF-A0AAT9HH88-F1
#
_cell.length_a   1.000
_cell.length_b   1.000
_cell.length_c   1.000
_cell.angle_alpha   90.00
_cell.angle_beta   90.00
_cell.angle_gamma   90.00
#
_symmetry.space_group_name_H-M   'P 1'
#
loop_
_entity.id
_entity.type
_entity.pdbx_description
1 polymer ?
#
loop_
_entity_poly.entity_id
_entity_poly.type
_entity_poly.pdbx_seq_one_letter_code
_entity_poly.pdbx_strand_id
1 'polypeptide(L)'
;MGPQSAPDAEFVPALRRGRPEARELMAALARLQALGVRPDPAALYPGARRVDLPPYAFDERHFWLTPQAPAATAGTTATDAAGLGLADAGHPMLGAVVSLPDGGAVLTGRLTAAGSWLADHVVQGRGWCRARRSWSSRCGPAAKPAAAGWTS
;
A
#
# COMPACT_ATOMS: atom_id res chain seq x y z
N MET A 1 39.64 -26.18 -34.43
CA MET A 1 38.42 -26.89 -33.97
C MET A 1 37.23 -26.05 -34.34
N GLY A 2 36.31 -26.58 -35.15
CA GLY A 2 35.16 -25.83 -35.65
C GLY A 2 33.86 -26.23 -34.93
N PRO A 3 32.72 -25.58 -35.25
CA PRO A 3 31.40 -25.90 -34.68
C PRO A 3 30.95 -27.35 -34.92
N GLN A 4 31.58 -28.04 -35.87
CA GLN A 4 31.31 -29.45 -36.17
C GLN A 4 31.98 -30.43 -35.18
N SER A 5 32.93 -29.96 -34.38
CA SER A 5 33.71 -30.80 -33.45
C SER A 5 33.13 -30.82 -32.03
N ALA A 6 32.26 -29.87 -31.69
CA ALA A 6 31.62 -29.74 -30.39
C ALA A 6 30.23 -29.08 -30.59
N PRO A 7 29.16 -29.86 -30.79
CA PRO A 7 27.84 -29.34 -31.16
C PRO A 7 27.19 -28.49 -30.06
N ASP A 8 27.58 -28.71 -28.80
CA ASP A 8 27.07 -27.96 -27.64
C ASP A 8 27.98 -26.80 -27.21
N ALA A 9 29.02 -26.49 -27.99
CA ALA A 9 29.95 -25.40 -27.70
C ALA A 9 29.62 -24.15 -28.52
N GLU A 10 29.59 -22.98 -27.87
CA GLU A 10 29.47 -21.70 -28.57
C GLU A 10 30.84 -21.19 -29.03
N PHE A 11 30.94 -20.86 -30.32
CA PHE A 11 32.16 -20.32 -30.92
C PHE A 11 31.99 -18.81 -31.16
N VAL A 12 32.84 -18.02 -30.51
CA VAL A 12 32.83 -16.55 -30.65
C VAL A 12 34.05 -16.11 -31.47
N PRO A 13 33.88 -15.52 -32.67
CA PRO A 13 35.00 -15.03 -33.46
C PRO A 13 35.58 -13.76 -32.82
N ALA A 14 36.88 -13.77 -32.54
CA ALA A 14 37.58 -12.61 -31.96
C ALA A 14 38.14 -11.63 -33.01
N LEU A 15 38.30 -12.09 -34.27
CA LEU A 15 38.87 -11.31 -35.37
C LEU A 15 38.19 -11.67 -36.69
N ARG A 16 38.04 -10.66 -37.56
CA ARG A 16 37.52 -10.83 -38.92
C ARG A 16 38.24 -9.92 -39.89
N ARG A 17 38.63 -10.47 -41.05
CA ARG A 17 39.28 -9.72 -42.13
C ARG A 17 38.41 -8.53 -42.56
N GLY A 18 39.02 -7.36 -42.70
CA GLY A 18 38.36 -6.14 -43.15
C GLY A 18 37.59 -5.39 -42.06
N ARG A 19 37.81 -5.71 -40.78
CA ARG A 19 37.21 -4.99 -39.65
C ARG A 19 38.27 -4.56 -38.63
N PRO A 20 38.06 -3.45 -37.89
CA PRO A 20 38.99 -3.01 -36.86
C PRO A 20 39.13 -4.06 -35.75
N GLU A 21 40.37 -4.45 -35.45
CA GLU A 21 40.69 -5.52 -34.49
C GLU A 21 40.14 -5.23 -33.09
N ALA A 22 40.35 -4.01 -32.58
CA ALA A 22 39.87 -3.61 -31.26
C ALA A 22 38.34 -3.72 -31.13
N ARG A 23 37.60 -3.40 -32.20
CA ARG A 23 36.14 -3.47 -32.20
C ARG A 23 35.65 -4.92 -32.19
N GLU A 24 36.26 -5.79 -33.00
CA GLU A 24 35.89 -7.21 -33.05
C GLU A 24 36.24 -7.92 -31.75
N LEU A 25 37.40 -7.60 -31.15
CA LEU A 25 37.80 -8.15 -29.85
C LEU A 25 36.83 -7.74 -28.73
N MET A 26 36.47 -6.45 -28.65
CA MET A 26 35.50 -5.98 -27.63
C MET A 26 34.10 -6.58 -27.83
N ALA A 27 33.67 -6.75 -29.09
CA ALA A 27 32.40 -7.42 -29.39
C ALA A 27 32.42 -8.90 -28.99
N ALA A 28 33.55 -9.60 -29.19
CA ALA A 28 33.72 -10.97 -28.76
C ALA A 28 33.67 -11.11 -27.23
N LEU A 29 34.36 -10.23 -26.49
CA LEU A 29 34.32 -10.20 -25.02
C LEU A 29 32.92 -9.88 -24.49
N ALA A 30 32.20 -8.96 -25.13
CA ALA A 30 30.80 -8.65 -24.78
C ALA A 30 29.89 -9.87 -24.99
N ARG A 31 30.09 -10.63 -26.07
CA ARG A 31 29.34 -11.87 -26.32
C ARG A 31 29.65 -12.93 -25.26
N LEU A 32 30.92 -13.15 -24.95
CA LEU A 32 31.32 -14.07 -23.87
C LEU A 32 30.71 -13.67 -22.52
N GLN A 33 30.67 -12.38 -22.21
CA GLN A 33 30.01 -11.85 -21.00
C GLN A 33 28.51 -12.16 -20.96
N ALA A 34 27.81 -12.01 -22.09
CA ALA A 34 26.39 -12.34 -22.22
C ALA A 34 26.11 -13.86 -22.05
N LEU A 35 27.08 -14.70 -22.39
CA LEU A 35 27.05 -16.15 -22.19
C LEU A 35 27.44 -16.58 -20.78
N GLY A 36 27.75 -15.63 -19.89
CA GLY A 36 28.07 -15.90 -18.49
C GLY A 36 29.56 -16.04 -18.18
N VAL A 37 30.45 -15.98 -19.17
CA VAL A 37 31.90 -15.86 -18.92
C VAL A 37 32.14 -14.51 -18.26
N ARG A 38 33.09 -14.42 -17.32
CA ARG A 38 33.45 -13.18 -16.64
C ARG A 38 34.91 -12.82 -16.96
N PRO A 39 35.17 -12.00 -17.99
CA PRO A 39 36.51 -11.51 -18.29
C PRO A 39 37.06 -10.71 -17.11
N ASP A 40 38.37 -10.83 -16.87
CA ASP A 40 39.05 -10.05 -15.83
C ASP A 40 39.05 -8.56 -16.20
N PRO A 41 38.32 -7.69 -15.47
CA PRO A 41 38.30 -6.27 -15.76
C PRO A 41 39.65 -5.59 -15.51
N ALA A 42 40.50 -6.12 -14.62
CA ALA A 42 41.81 -5.55 -14.32
C ALA A 42 42.80 -5.74 -15.48
N ALA A 43 42.72 -6.90 -16.16
CA ALA A 43 43.49 -7.15 -17.38
C ALA A 43 43.00 -6.33 -18.58
N LEU A 44 41.68 -6.08 -18.68
CA LEU A 44 41.10 -5.31 -19.78
C LEU A 44 41.30 -3.80 -19.65
N TYR A 45 41.27 -3.29 -18.42
CA TYR A 45 41.31 -1.85 -18.14
C TYR A 45 42.34 -1.51 -17.05
N PRO A 46 43.64 -1.67 -17.32
CA PRO A 46 44.68 -1.35 -16.36
C PRO A 46 44.65 0.14 -16.02
N GLY A 47 44.55 0.47 -14.72
CA GLY A 47 44.52 1.85 -14.23
C GLY A 47 43.17 2.58 -14.39
N ALA A 48 42.09 1.88 -14.75
CA ALA A 48 40.77 2.50 -14.80
C ALA A 48 40.25 2.88 -13.40
N ARG A 49 39.48 3.97 -13.34
CA ARG A 49 38.80 4.45 -12.13
C ARG A 49 37.31 4.13 -12.19
N ARG A 50 36.70 3.91 -11.02
CA ARG A 50 35.23 3.85 -10.90
C ARG A 50 34.65 5.25 -11.11
N VAL A 51 33.52 5.31 -11.80
CA VAL A 51 32.75 6.53 -12.02
C VAL A 51 31.33 6.29 -11.54
N ASP A 52 30.68 7.32 -11.04
CA ASP A 52 29.28 7.24 -10.68
C ASP A 52 28.45 7.08 -11.95
N LEU A 53 27.56 6.09 -11.93
CA LEU A 53 26.59 5.84 -12.97
C LEU A 53 25.21 6.30 -12.49
N PRO A 54 24.31 6.70 -13.40
CA PRO A 54 22.92 6.91 -13.05
C PRO A 54 22.36 5.70 -12.30
N PRO A 55 21.47 5.91 -11.32
CA PRO A 55 20.85 4.80 -10.60
C PRO A 55 20.09 3.92 -11.60
N TYR A 56 20.07 2.62 -11.31
CA TYR A 56 19.32 1.64 -12.10
C TYR A 56 17.87 2.09 -12.28
N ALA A 57 17.34 1.98 -13.49
CA ALA A 57 15.94 2.26 -13.78
C ALA A 57 15.09 1.09 -13.28
N PHE A 58 14.61 1.19 -12.04
CA PHE A 58 13.65 0.24 -11.51
C PHE A 58 12.33 0.34 -12.29
N ASP A 59 11.71 -0.82 -12.54
CA ASP A 59 10.35 -0.88 -13.07
C ASP A 59 9.36 -0.56 -11.95
N GLU A 60 8.80 0.65 -11.97
CA GLU A 60 7.90 1.16 -10.94
C GLU A 60 6.49 0.57 -11.10
N ARG A 61 6.24 -0.55 -10.41
CA ARG A 61 4.91 -1.14 -10.31
C ARG A 61 4.30 -0.93 -8.93
N HIS A 62 3.04 -0.51 -8.90
CA HIS A 62 2.28 -0.37 -7.66
C HIS A 62 1.88 -1.74 -7.12
N PHE A 63 2.60 -2.22 -6.10
CA PHE A 63 2.28 -3.46 -5.39
C PHE A 63 1.55 -3.21 -4.08
N TRP A 64 0.44 -2.48 -4.15
CA TRP A 64 -0.44 -2.28 -2.99
C TRP A 64 -1.59 -3.29 -2.99
N LEU A 65 -1.95 -3.80 -1.81
CA LEU A 65 -3.18 -4.56 -1.61
C LEU A 65 -4.36 -3.65 -1.96
N THR A 66 -5.04 -3.94 -3.07
CA THR A 66 -6.29 -3.26 -3.40
C THR A 66 -7.38 -3.91 -2.57
N PRO A 67 -8.10 -3.17 -1.70
CA PRO A 67 -9.21 -3.75 -0.97
C PRO A 67 -10.22 -4.27 -2.00
N GLN A 68 -10.37 -5.59 -2.09
CA GLN A 68 -11.55 -6.15 -2.73
C GLN A 68 -12.71 -5.73 -1.85
N ALA A 69 -13.50 -4.75 -2.29
CA ALA A 69 -14.76 -4.46 -1.63
C ALA A 69 -15.52 -5.79 -1.54
N PRO A 70 -15.74 -6.37 -0.35
CA PRO A 70 -16.71 -7.43 -0.22
C PRO A 70 -18.01 -6.82 -0.73
N ALA A 71 -18.79 -7.57 -1.51
CA ALA A 71 -20.16 -7.19 -1.83
C ALA A 71 -20.80 -6.72 -0.52
N ALA A 72 -21.07 -5.41 -0.43
CA ALA A 72 -21.38 -4.76 0.82
C ALA A 72 -22.63 -5.41 1.41
N THR A 73 -22.46 -6.35 2.35
CA THR A 73 -23.40 -6.51 3.44
C THR A 73 -23.39 -5.16 4.14
N ALA A 74 -24.49 -4.43 4.00
CA ALA A 74 -24.67 -3.09 4.53
C ALA A 74 -24.26 -3.03 6.02
N GLY A 75 -23.02 -2.60 6.28
CA GLY A 75 -22.43 -2.65 7.62
C GLY A 75 -20.91 -2.53 7.63
N THR A 76 -20.21 -3.14 6.66
CA THR A 76 -18.74 -3.12 6.59
C THR A 76 -18.24 -1.87 5.88
N THR A 77 -18.15 -0.78 6.64
CA THR A 77 -17.46 0.46 6.20
C THR A 77 -16.00 0.38 6.63
N ALA A 78 -15.09 1.09 5.95
CA ALA A 78 -13.66 1.21 6.30
C ALA A 78 -13.37 1.81 7.71
N THR A 79 -14.40 1.89 8.56
CA THR A 79 -14.36 2.34 9.95
C THR A 79 -14.80 1.23 10.93
N ASP A 80 -15.00 0.00 10.46
CA ASP A 80 -15.27 -1.16 11.31
C ASP A 80 -13.98 -1.84 11.79
N ALA A 81 -14.08 -2.70 12.80
CA ALA A 81 -12.92 -3.34 13.40
C ALA A 81 -12.13 -4.18 12.37
N ALA A 82 -12.84 -4.94 11.54
CA ALA A 82 -12.23 -5.79 10.53
C ALA A 82 -11.46 -4.99 9.47
N GLY A 83 -12.01 -3.86 8.99
CA GLY A 83 -11.33 -2.97 8.05
C GLY A 83 -10.09 -2.29 8.62
N LEU A 84 -9.99 -2.18 9.95
CA LEU A 84 -8.82 -1.67 10.67
C LEU A 84 -7.84 -2.77 11.12
N GLY A 85 -8.10 -4.03 10.77
CA GLY A 85 -7.27 -5.17 11.19
C GLY A 85 -7.40 -5.52 12.67
N LEU A 86 -8.48 -5.08 13.33
CA LEU A 86 -8.78 -5.35 14.72
C LEU A 86 -9.82 -6.47 14.84
N ALA A 87 -9.79 -7.21 15.95
CA ALA A 87 -10.80 -8.22 16.24
C ALA A 87 -12.14 -7.54 16.55
N ASP A 88 -13.22 -8.05 15.92
CA ASP A 88 -14.58 -7.64 16.25
C ASP A 88 -14.95 -8.14 17.66
N ALA A 89 -15.48 -7.24 18.48
CA ALA A 89 -15.94 -7.59 19.82
C ALA A 89 -17.37 -8.13 19.85
N GLY A 90 -18.10 -8.11 18.72
CA GLY A 90 -19.46 -8.62 18.60
C GLY A 90 -20.46 -7.86 19.47
N HIS A 91 -20.14 -6.63 19.86
CA HIS A 91 -20.90 -5.86 20.83
C HIS A 91 -21.42 -4.55 20.20
N PRO A 92 -22.70 -4.19 20.38
CA PRO A 92 -23.33 -3.07 19.67
C PRO A 92 -22.73 -1.68 19.99
N MET A 93 -22.03 -1.54 21.13
CA MET A 93 -21.36 -0.29 21.51
C MET A 93 -19.83 -0.37 21.47
N LEU A 94 -19.26 -1.58 21.45
CA LEU A 94 -17.83 -1.82 21.51
C LEU A 94 -17.50 -2.64 20.27
N GLY A 95 -17.00 -1.99 19.23
CA GLY A 95 -16.85 -2.60 17.92
C GLY A 95 -15.53 -3.36 17.77
N ALA A 96 -14.49 -2.97 18.51
CA ALA A 96 -13.18 -3.60 18.42
C ALA A 96 -12.62 -3.95 19.80
N VAL A 97 -11.94 -5.08 19.87
CA VAL A 97 -11.18 -5.52 21.06
C VAL A 97 -9.72 -5.77 20.71
N VAL A 98 -8.82 -5.32 21.57
CA VAL A 98 -7.40 -5.61 21.52
C VAL A 98 -7.00 -6.25 22.85
N SER A 99 -6.58 -7.51 22.81
CA SER A 99 -6.03 -8.19 23.98
C SER A 99 -4.62 -7.69 24.28
N LEU A 100 -4.35 -7.37 25.54
CA LEU A 100 -3.03 -6.97 26.01
C LEU A 100 -2.25 -8.19 26.53
N PRO A 101 -0.90 -8.14 26.50
CA PRO A 101 -0.06 -9.26 26.94
C PRO A 101 -0.17 -9.60 28.44
N ASP A 102 -0.65 -8.66 29.25
CA ASP A 102 -0.88 -8.82 30.69
C ASP A 102 -2.21 -9.53 31.01
N GLY A 103 -2.93 -10.00 29.99
CA GLY A 103 -4.25 -10.60 30.14
C GLY A 103 -5.40 -9.59 30.18
N GLY A 104 -5.11 -8.29 30.03
CA GLY A 104 -6.12 -7.24 29.90
C GLY A 104 -6.69 -7.12 28.49
N ALA A 105 -7.66 -6.22 28.31
CA ALA A 105 -8.20 -5.88 27.00
C ALA A 105 -8.56 -4.39 26.90
N VAL A 106 -8.29 -3.80 25.74
CA VAL A 106 -8.78 -2.47 25.38
C VAL A 106 -9.93 -2.64 24.40
N LEU A 107 -11.09 -2.13 24.78
CA LEU A 107 -12.28 -2.12 23.94
C LEU A 107 -12.51 -0.72 23.39
N THR A 108 -12.73 -0.62 22.08
CA THR A 108 -12.99 0.67 21.41
C THR A 108 -14.30 0.61 20.65
N GLY A 109 -15.01 1.73 20.63
CA GLY A 109 -16.31 1.85 20.00
C GLY A 109 -16.69 3.30 19.77
N ARG A 110 -17.55 3.53 18.78
CA ARG A 110 -18.02 4.88 18.42
C ARG A 110 -19.46 5.05 18.86
N LEU A 111 -19.66 5.78 19.94
CA LEU A 111 -20.99 6.12 20.42
C LEU A 111 -21.53 7.32 19.66
N THR A 112 -22.73 7.18 19.10
CA THR A 112 -23.48 8.31 18.54
C THR A 112 -24.85 8.36 19.19
N ALA A 113 -25.34 9.57 19.43
CA ALA A 113 -26.69 9.77 19.97
C ALA A 113 -27.79 9.34 18.98
N ALA A 114 -27.47 9.12 17.70
CA ALA A 114 -28.46 8.69 16.72
C ALA A 114 -28.81 7.20 16.92
N GLY A 115 -30.04 6.92 17.33
CA GLY A 115 -30.57 5.56 17.48
C GLY A 115 -30.15 4.82 18.76
N SER A 116 -29.64 5.55 19.77
CA SER A 116 -29.27 4.97 21.07
C SER A 116 -29.91 5.73 22.23
N TRP A 117 -29.95 5.09 23.40
CA TRP A 117 -30.42 5.69 24.67
C TRP A 117 -29.63 6.96 25.07
N LEU A 118 -28.44 7.20 24.48
CA LEU A 118 -27.70 8.45 24.69
C LEU A 118 -28.45 9.69 24.18
N ALA A 119 -29.41 9.54 23.26
CA ALA A 119 -30.25 10.65 22.81
C ALA A 119 -31.05 11.26 23.96
N ASP A 120 -31.52 10.40 24.88
CA ASP A 120 -32.40 10.78 25.98
C ASP A 120 -31.61 11.16 27.24
N HIS A 121 -30.28 10.98 27.21
CA HIS A 121 -29.42 11.25 28.36
C HIS A 121 -29.01 12.74 28.42
N VAL A 122 -29.86 13.54 29.05
CA VAL A 122 -29.65 14.99 29.26
C VAL A 122 -29.23 15.26 30.71
N VAL A 123 -28.04 15.83 30.90
CA VAL A 123 -27.53 16.25 32.22
C VAL A 123 -27.33 17.77 32.22
N GLN A 124 -27.88 18.47 33.22
CA GLN A 124 -27.81 19.94 33.34
C GLN A 124 -28.28 20.69 32.07
N GLY A 125 -29.33 20.19 31.43
CA GLY A 125 -29.90 20.78 30.21
C GLY A 125 -29.04 20.63 28.95
N ARG A 126 -27.95 19.85 28.99
CA ARG A 126 -27.09 19.58 27.84
C ARG A 126 -27.29 18.15 27.35
N GLY A 127 -28.07 18.02 26.28
CA GLY A 127 -28.22 16.80 25.50
C GLY A 127 -27.35 16.82 24.23
N TRP A 128 -27.09 15.66 23.65
CA TRP A 128 -26.33 15.53 22.40
C TRP A 128 -27.27 15.68 21.20
N CYS A 129 -27.12 16.73 20.40
CA CYS A 129 -27.85 16.90 19.14
C CYS A 129 -26.93 16.79 17.92
N ARG A 130 -27.41 16.12 16.87
CA ARG A 130 -26.72 15.98 15.59
C ARG A 130 -26.79 17.31 14.81
N ALA A 131 -25.72 18.09 14.79
CA ALA A 131 -25.53 19.11 13.77
C ALA A 131 -24.81 18.48 12.56
N ARG A 132 -25.31 18.78 11.34
CA ARG A 132 -24.94 18.05 10.10
C ARG A 132 -23.44 18.04 9.78
N ARG A 133 -22.59 18.88 10.40
CA ARG A 133 -21.15 18.98 10.08
C ARG A 133 -20.21 19.34 11.25
N SER A 134 -20.67 19.41 12.51
CA SER A 134 -19.81 19.62 13.69
C SER A 134 -20.57 19.33 15.00
N TRP A 135 -19.86 19.01 16.08
CA TRP A 135 -20.45 18.81 17.42
C TRP A 135 -20.23 20.07 18.28
N SER A 136 -21.28 20.58 18.92
CA SER A 136 -21.19 21.68 19.89
C SER A 136 -22.04 21.38 21.12
N SER A 137 -21.56 21.78 22.30
CA SER A 137 -22.18 21.51 23.61
C SER A 137 -23.31 22.48 24.00
N ARG A 138 -23.83 23.26 23.05
CA ARG A 138 -24.89 24.24 23.28
C ARG A 138 -26.02 24.07 22.27
N CYS A 139 -27.08 23.39 22.69
CA CYS A 139 -28.39 23.59 22.09
C CYS A 139 -29.12 24.66 22.91
N GLY A 140 -29.50 25.77 22.25
CA GLY A 140 -30.49 26.68 22.81
C GLY A 140 -31.84 25.98 22.95
N PRO A 141 -32.78 26.52 23.75
CA PRO A 141 -34.05 25.87 24.02
C PRO A 141 -34.81 25.61 22.71
N ALA A 142 -35.35 24.40 22.57
CA ALA A 142 -36.13 23.98 21.44
C ALA A 142 -37.24 24.99 21.14
N ALA A 143 -37.19 25.64 19.98
CA ALA A 143 -38.31 26.42 19.48
C ALA A 143 -39.49 25.47 19.29
N LYS A 144 -40.55 25.70 20.06
CA LYS A 144 -41.85 25.01 19.96
C LYS A 144 -42.31 25.07 18.49
N PRO A 145 -42.68 23.95 17.85
CA PRO A 145 -43.22 24.01 16.49
C PRO A 145 -44.48 24.87 16.51
N ALA A 146 -44.50 25.88 15.64
CA ALA A 146 -45.69 26.69 15.39
C ALA A 146 -46.80 25.74 14.96
N ALA A 147 -47.93 25.79 15.68
CA ALA A 147 -49.13 25.09 15.30
C ALA A 147 -49.52 25.56 13.88
N ALA A 148 -49.52 24.64 12.92
CA ALA A 148 -50.11 24.86 11.62
C ALA A 148 -51.62 25.07 11.83
N GLY A 149 -52.04 26.33 11.78
CA GLY A 149 -53.45 26.70 11.80
C GLY A 149 -54.16 26.08 10.61
N TRP A 150 -55.18 25.29 10.90
CA TRP A 150 -56.19 24.92 9.92
C TRP A 150 -57.20 26.07 9.84
N THR A 151 -57.39 26.64 8.66
CA THR A 151 -58.54 27.50 8.35
C THR A 151 -59.32 26.93 7.18
N SER A 152 -60.57 26.59 7.50
CA SER A 152 -61.80 26.45 6.71
C SER A 152 -61.83 25.44 5.57
#